data_AF-A0A662DB82-F1
#
_entry.id   AF-A0A662DB82-F1
#
_cell.length_a   1.000
_cell.length_b   1.000
_cell.length_c   1.000
_cell.angle_alpha   90.00
_cell.angle_beta   90.00
_cell.angle_gamma   90.00
#
_symmetry.space_group_name_H-M   'P 1'
#
loop_
_entity.id
_entity.type
_entity.pdbx_description
1 polymer ?
#
loop_
_entity_poly.entity_id
_entity_poly.type
_entity_poly.pdbx_seq_one_letter_code
_entity_poly.pdbx_strand_id
1 'polypeptide(L)'
;MARWLATLWTDFLWYQSLDASDVWVTLTFTKVWLVAGATFVAFLVIWINLFVVDKVSPRRFVFAETPDEELLERYHEWIEPRAGIVRLGFSAFFAILVGLGAAAWWQDWLQWRGG
;
A
#
# COMPACT_ATOMS: atom_id res chain seq x y z
N MET A 1 -19.81 9.04 4.79
CA MET A 1 -18.62 9.79 5.24
C MET A 1 -18.86 10.69 6.47
N ALA A 2 -19.89 11.54 6.58
CA ALA A 2 -19.98 12.54 7.68
C ALA A 2 -19.79 12.02 9.13
N ARG A 3 -20.19 10.78 9.44
CA ARG A 3 -20.09 10.19 10.79
C ARG A 3 -18.66 10.05 11.30
N TRP A 4 -17.68 9.73 10.45
CA TRP A 4 -16.29 9.53 10.91
C TRP A 4 -15.62 10.86 11.28
N LEU A 5 -15.89 11.92 10.51
CA LEU A 5 -15.42 13.28 10.81
C LEU A 5 -16.05 13.81 12.10
N ALA A 6 -17.34 13.53 12.30
CA ALA A 6 -18.02 13.90 13.53
C ALA A 6 -17.36 13.25 14.76
N THR A 7 -17.06 11.95 14.71
CA THR A 7 -16.38 11.25 15.81
C THR A 7 -14.99 11.82 16.08
N LEU A 8 -14.15 12.02 15.05
CA LEU A 8 -12.81 12.62 15.24
C LEU A 8 -12.88 14.02 15.83
N TRP A 9 -13.84 14.82 15.39
CA TRP A 9 -14.01 16.18 15.89
C TRP A 9 -14.50 16.20 17.34
N THR A 10 -15.48 15.36 17.67
CA THR A 10 -15.97 15.20 19.05
C THR A 10 -14.88 14.69 19.98
N ASP A 11 -14.10 13.69 19.57
CA ASP A 11 -12.98 13.16 20.34
C ASP A 11 -11.93 14.25 20.58
N PHE A 12 -11.55 15.01 19.54
CA PHE A 12 -10.61 16.12 19.67
C PHE A 12 -11.08 17.17 20.69
N LEU A 13 -12.34 17.60 20.61
CA LEU A 13 -12.92 18.56 21.56
C LEU A 13 -12.96 18.01 22.99
N TRP A 14 -13.22 16.71 23.15
CA TRP A 14 -13.19 16.06 24.47
C TRP A 14 -11.78 16.07 25.06
N TYR A 15 -10.75 15.69 24.29
CA TYR A 15 -9.36 15.77 24.75
C TYR A 15 -8.91 17.20 25.03
N GLN A 16 -9.37 18.17 24.24
CA GLN A 16 -9.13 19.59 24.47
C GLN A 16 -9.74 20.07 25.80
N SER A 17 -10.93 19.60 26.16
CA SER A 17 -11.59 19.97 27.42
C SER A 17 -10.84 19.50 28.67
N LEU A 18 -9.98 18.49 28.52
CA LEU A 18 -9.14 17.92 29.58
C LEU A 18 -7.70 18.45 29.57
N ASP A 19 -7.41 19.47 28.74
CA ASP A 19 -6.06 20.01 28.51
C ASP A 19 -5.06 18.94 28.04
N ALA A 20 -5.57 17.91 27.33
CA ALA A 20 -4.83 16.73 26.88
C ALA A 20 -4.79 16.60 25.35
N SER A 21 -4.85 17.72 24.63
CA SER A 21 -4.84 17.77 23.15
C SER A 21 -3.60 17.07 22.55
N ASP A 22 -2.42 17.24 23.16
CA ASP A 22 -1.17 16.62 22.72
C ASP A 22 -1.22 15.09 22.70
N VAL A 23 -1.95 14.48 23.63
CA VAL A 23 -2.12 13.02 23.68
C VAL A 23 -2.93 12.54 22.48
N TRP A 24 -4.03 13.23 22.16
CA TRP A 24 -4.87 12.89 21.01
C TRP A 24 -4.10 13.01 19.69
N VAL A 25 -3.33 14.09 19.53
CA VAL A 25 -2.47 14.31 18.35
C VAL A 25 -1.45 13.18 18.24
N THR A 26 -0.73 12.88 19.32
CA THR A 26 0.30 11.83 19.33
C THR A 26 -0.27 10.46 18.99
N LEU A 27 -1.43 10.13 19.56
CA LEU A 27 -2.06 8.82 19.41
C LEU A 27 -2.66 8.65 18.00
N THR A 28 -3.32 9.69 17.49
CA THR A 28 -3.87 9.71 16.12
C THR A 28 -2.75 9.68 15.09
N PHE A 29 -1.73 10.51 15.25
CA PHE A 29 -0.58 10.54 14.37
C PHE A 29 0.15 9.20 14.35
N THR A 30 0.39 8.58 15.51
CA THR A 30 1.05 7.27 15.59
C THR A 30 0.30 6.20 14.81
N LYS A 31 -1.03 6.13 14.95
CA LYS A 31 -1.87 5.16 14.22
C LYS A 31 -1.80 5.40 12.70
N VAL A 32 -1.94 6.64 12.26
CA VAL A 32 -1.86 7.01 10.84
C VAL A 32 -0.48 6.70 10.27
N TRP A 33 0.59 7.02 11.01
CA TRP A 33 1.95 6.81 10.56
C TRP A 33 2.29 5.32 10.46
N LEU A 34 1.77 4.48 11.36
CA LEU A 34 1.94 3.04 11.27
C LEU A 34 1.35 2.47 9.98
N VAL A 35 0.11 2.85 9.68
CA VAL A 35 -0.58 2.39 8.47
C VAL A 35 0.14 2.89 7.21
N ALA A 36 0.47 4.18 7.17
CA ALA A 36 1.15 4.77 6.03
C ALA A 36 2.56 4.18 5.82
N GLY A 37 3.34 4.01 6.90
CA GLY A 37 4.68 3.43 6.85
C GLY A 37 4.66 1.96 6.43
N ALA A 38 3.78 1.14 7.03
CA ALA A 38 3.64 -0.26 6.67
C ALA A 38 3.16 -0.43 5.21
N THR A 39 2.18 0.37 4.78
CA THR A 39 1.73 0.41 3.37
C THR A 39 2.89 0.74 2.44
N PHE A 40 3.66 1.78 2.76
CA PHE A 40 4.77 2.22 1.91
C PHE A 40 5.87 1.15 1.79
N VAL A 41 6.25 0.54 2.90
CA VAL A 41 7.25 -0.55 2.90
C VAL A 41 6.73 -1.76 2.10
N ALA A 42 5.50 -2.20 2.35
CA ALA A 42 4.89 -3.31 1.60
C ALA A 42 4.83 -3.00 0.09
N PHE A 43 4.47 -1.78 -0.28
CA PHE A 43 4.45 -1.33 -1.67
C PHE A 43 5.81 -1.44 -2.31
N LEU A 44 6.86 -0.93 -1.67
CA LEU A 44 8.23 -1.00 -2.21
C LEU A 44 8.67 -2.45 -2.36
N VAL A 45 8.42 -3.31 -1.37
CA VAL A 45 8.79 -4.74 -1.44
C VAL A 45 8.11 -5.42 -2.62
N ILE A 46 6.79 -5.26 -2.78
CA ILE A 46 6.03 -5.90 -3.86
C ILE A 46 6.43 -5.32 -5.22
N TRP A 47 6.54 -4.00 -5.33
CA TRP A 47 6.86 -3.32 -6.59
C TRP A 47 8.28 -3.67 -7.06
N ILE A 48 9.27 -3.65 -6.16
CA ILE A 48 10.64 -4.03 -6.47
C ILE A 48 10.69 -5.51 -6.86
N ASN A 49 10.00 -6.39 -6.12
CA ASN A 49 9.94 -7.81 -6.45
C ASN A 49 9.43 -8.03 -7.88
N LEU A 50 8.29 -7.44 -8.24
CA LEU A 50 7.72 -7.53 -9.59
C LEU A 50 8.62 -6.89 -10.64
N PHE A 51 9.25 -5.74 -10.34
CA PHE A 51 10.20 -5.09 -11.25
C PHE A 51 11.42 -5.98 -11.53
N VAL A 52 11.95 -6.65 -10.50
CA VAL A 52 13.06 -7.59 -10.64
C VAL A 52 12.62 -8.81 -11.45
N VAL A 53 11.43 -9.36 -11.17
CA VAL A 53 10.88 -10.48 -11.95
C VAL A 53 10.68 -10.10 -13.42
N ASP A 54 10.18 -8.91 -13.73
CA ASP A 54 10.03 -8.42 -15.10
C ASP A 54 11.38 -8.28 -15.81
N LYS A 55 12.42 -7.87 -15.07
CA LYS A 55 13.77 -7.68 -15.63
C LYS A 55 14.56 -8.99 -15.77
N VAL A 56 14.37 -9.92 -14.84
CA VAL A 56 15.07 -11.22 -14.79
C VAL A 56 14.36 -12.27 -15.63
N SER A 57 13.03 -12.21 -15.74
CA SER A 57 12.27 -13.14 -16.58
C SER A 57 12.62 -12.87 -18.05
N PRO A 58 13.22 -13.83 -18.77
CA PRO A 58 13.40 -13.75 -20.21
C PRO A 58 12.05 -14.02 -20.91
N ARG A 59 10.97 -13.33 -20.51
CA ARG A 59 9.64 -13.46 -21.15
C ARG A 59 9.64 -12.95 -22.59
N ARG A 60 10.67 -12.19 -23.00
CA ARG A 60 10.89 -11.88 -24.41
C ARG A 60 11.26 -13.11 -25.27
N PHE A 61 11.68 -14.23 -24.67
CA PHE A 61 12.17 -15.39 -25.42
C PHE A 61 11.22 -16.60 -25.43
N VAL A 62 10.22 -16.69 -24.53
CA VAL A 62 9.38 -17.89 -24.39
C VAL A 62 8.14 -17.88 -25.30
N PHE A 63 7.72 -16.71 -25.81
CA PHE A 63 6.59 -16.60 -26.74
C PHE A 63 7.02 -16.55 -28.22
N ALA A 64 8.31 -16.72 -28.51
CA ALA A 64 8.88 -16.61 -29.85
C ALA A 64 8.76 -17.90 -30.69
N GLU A 65 8.03 -18.92 -30.22
CA GLU A 65 8.02 -20.25 -30.85
C GLU A 65 6.60 -20.84 -30.95
N THR A 66 5.61 -20.01 -31.32
CA THR A 66 4.27 -20.49 -31.71
C THR A 66 3.84 -19.88 -33.05
N PRO A 67 3.32 -20.67 -34.01
CA PRO A 67 3.23 -20.30 -35.43
C PRO A 67 2.06 -19.36 -35.81
N ASP A 68 1.54 -18.58 -34.86
CA ASP A 68 0.40 -17.66 -35.02
C ASP A 68 0.88 -16.20 -34.80
N GLU A 69 1.92 -15.79 -35.55
CA GLU A 69 2.68 -14.55 -35.32
C GLU A 69 1.83 -13.27 -35.46
N GLU A 70 0.84 -13.24 -36.34
CA GLU A 70 0.10 -12.01 -36.69
C GLU A 70 -0.92 -11.57 -35.60
N LEU A 71 -1.51 -12.53 -34.87
CA LEU A 71 -2.41 -12.25 -33.74
C LEU A 71 -1.63 -11.95 -32.46
N LEU A 72 -0.46 -12.58 -32.29
CA LEU A 72 0.42 -12.38 -31.14
C LEU A 72 1.14 -11.03 -31.18
N GLU A 73 1.58 -10.57 -32.35
CA GLU A 73 2.18 -9.23 -32.53
C GLU A 73 1.20 -8.12 -32.16
N ARG A 74 -0.06 -8.22 -32.61
CA ARG A 74 -1.13 -7.29 -32.22
C ARG A 74 -1.46 -7.36 -30.74
N TYR A 75 -1.38 -8.53 -30.11
CA TYR A 75 -1.59 -8.67 -28.66
C TYR A 75 -0.46 -8.02 -27.86
N HIS A 76 0.80 -8.17 -28.30
CA HIS A 76 1.97 -7.52 -27.70
C HIS A 76 1.91 -6.00 -27.80
N GLU A 77 1.57 -5.45 -28.98
CA GLU A 77 1.45 -4.00 -29.19
C GLU A 77 0.46 -3.32 -28.21
N TRP A 78 -0.57 -4.06 -27.79
CA TRP A 78 -1.60 -3.55 -26.89
C TRP A 78 -1.31 -3.76 -25.40
N ILE A 79 -0.41 -4.66 -25.03
CA ILE A 79 -0.16 -5.07 -23.63
C ILE A 79 1.20 -4.62 -23.09
N GLU A 80 2.22 -4.50 -23.94
CA GLU A 80 3.53 -3.98 -23.54
C GLU A 80 3.47 -2.63 -22.80
N PRO A 81 2.66 -1.63 -23.23
CA PRO A 81 2.61 -0.34 -22.53
C PRO A 81 1.84 -0.39 -21.20
N ARG A 82 1.04 -1.42 -20.94
CA ARG A 82 0.17 -1.51 -19.75
C ARG A 82 0.78 -2.30 -18.60
N ALA A 83 1.84 -3.08 -18.85
CA ALA A 83 2.51 -3.88 -17.84
C ALA A 83 2.98 -3.05 -16.62
N GLY A 84 3.50 -1.84 -16.86
CA GLY A 84 3.92 -0.93 -15.78
C GLY A 84 2.77 -0.41 -14.91
N ILE A 85 1.62 -0.10 -15.52
CA ILE A 85 0.42 0.38 -14.81
C ILE A 85 -0.20 -0.75 -13.99
N VAL A 86 -0.27 -1.96 -14.56
CA VAL A 86 -0.76 -3.15 -13.86
C VAL A 86 0.11 -3.46 -12.65
N ARG A 87 1.44 -3.41 -12.79
CA ARG A 87 2.37 -3.60 -11.67
C ARG A 87 2.15 -2.58 -10.56
N LEU A 88 2.03 -1.29 -10.91
CA LEU A 88 1.78 -0.22 -9.95
C LEU A 88 0.44 -0.43 -9.22
N GLY A 89 -0.64 -0.69 -9.96
CA GLY A 89 -1.97 -0.91 -9.39
C GLY A 89 -2.02 -2.12 -8.47
N PHE A 90 -1.42 -3.25 -8.89
CA PHE A 90 -1.35 -4.47 -8.09
C PHE A 90 -0.55 -4.26 -6.81
N SER A 91 0.65 -3.65 -6.92
CA SER A 91 1.50 -3.36 -5.77
C SER A 91 0.79 -2.44 -4.78
N ALA A 92 0.15 -1.38 -5.26
CA ALA A 92 -0.59 -0.44 -4.42
C ALA A 92 -1.77 -1.11 -3.70
N PHE A 93 -2.55 -1.92 -4.41
CA PHE A 93 -3.70 -2.62 -3.85
C PHE A 93 -3.28 -3.55 -2.69
N PHE A 94 -2.32 -4.43 -2.91
CA PHE A 94 -1.86 -5.37 -1.88
C PHE A 94 -1.14 -4.66 -0.74
N ALA A 95 -0.36 -3.63 -1.02
CA ALA A 95 0.31 -2.84 0.00
C ALA A 95 -0.68 -2.17 0.95
N ILE A 96 -1.78 -1.61 0.44
CA ILE A 96 -2.84 -1.01 1.26
C ILE A 96 -3.50 -2.08 2.14
N LEU A 97 -3.78 -3.27 1.61
CA LEU A 97 -4.35 -4.36 2.42
C LEU A 97 -3.43 -4.74 3.58
N VAL A 98 -2.13 -4.86 3.32
CA VAL A 98 -1.12 -5.15 4.35
C VAL A 98 -1.03 -4.02 5.38
N GLY A 99 -0.96 -2.77 4.93
CA GLY A 99 -0.83 -1.62 5.82
C GLY A 99 -2.07 -1.35 6.67
N LEU A 100 -3.27 -1.62 6.15
CA LEU A 100 -4.50 -1.59 6.94
C LEU A 100 -4.49 -2.66 8.05
N GLY A 101 -3.92 -3.84 7.78
CA GLY A 101 -3.70 -4.87 8.80
C GLY A 101 -2.73 -4.44 9.90
N ALA A 102 -1.72 -3.63 9.58
CA ALA A 102 -0.77 -3.09 10.56
C ALA A 102 -1.44 -2.15 11.59
N ALA A 103 -2.58 -1.53 11.23
CA ALA A 103 -3.35 -0.71 12.16
C ALA A 103 -3.80 -1.48 13.41
N ALA A 104 -4.00 -2.80 13.31
CA ALA A 104 -4.43 -3.64 14.43
C ALA A 104 -3.33 -3.85 15.50
N TRP A 105 -2.06 -3.63 15.14
CA TRP A 105 -0.90 -3.92 16.00
C TRP A 105 -0.42 -2.70 16.80
N TRP A 106 -1.22 -1.62 16.84
CA TRP A 106 -0.84 -0.35 17.48
C TRP A 106 -0.63 -0.49 18.99
N GLN A 107 -1.34 -1.40 19.66
CA GLN A 107 -1.20 -1.64 21.11
C GLN A 107 0.14 -2.28 21.43
N ASP A 108 0.56 -3.27 20.64
CA ASP A 108 1.85 -3.96 20.80
C ASP A 108 3.02 -3.00 20.59
N TRP A 109 2.90 -2.08 19.62
CA TRP A 109 3.90 -1.03 19.45
C TRP A 109 3.92 -0.05 20.63
N LEU A 110 2.79 0.42 21.14
CA LEU A 110 2.84 1.29 22.32
C LEU A 110 3.48 0.60 23.54
N GLN A 111 3.32 -0.72 23.68
CA GLN A 111 4.02 -1.51 24.70
C GLN A 111 5.54 -1.60 24.44
N TRP A 112 5.99 -1.84 23.20
CA TRP A 112 7.43 -1.86 22.88
C TRP A 112 8.08 -0.47 23.01
N ARG A 113 7.34 0.63 22.81
CA ARG A 113 7.87 2.00 22.98
C ARG A 113 7.93 2.46 24.43
N GLY A 114 6.97 2.01 25.25
CA GLY A 114 6.78 2.46 26.63
C GLY A 114 7.40 1.55 27.69
N GLY A 115 8.10 0.50 27.28
CA GLY A 115 8.86 -0.42 28.15
C GLY A 115 10.29 0.06 28.41
#